data_AF-A0A2A5T196-F1
#
_entry.id   AF-A0A2A5T196-F1
#
_cell.length_a   1.000
_cell.length_b   1.000
_cell.length_c   1.000
_cell.angle_alpha   90.00
_cell.angle_beta   90.00
_cell.angle_gamma   90.00
#
_symmetry.space_group_name_H-M   'P 1'
#
loop_
_entity.id
_entity.type
_entity.pdbx_description
1 polymer ?
#
loop_
_entity_poly.entity_id
_entity_poly.type
_entity_poly.pdbx_seq_one_letter_code
_entity_poly.pdbx_strand_id
1 'polypeptide(L)' 'MLKLMQDVLVPLCSYLTHRQARSIGITFVDSSKLQVCQNLRILRHQVFEGVAKRGKRMMEWFYGFKLYLIIND' A
#
# COMPACT_ATOMS: atom_id res chain seq x y z
N MET A 1 14.06 4.29 9.17
CA MET A 1 13.19 3.60 8.18
C MET A 1 11.70 3.93 8.33
N LEU A 2 11.14 4.03 9.55
CA LEU A 2 9.70 4.29 9.76
C LEU A 2 9.21 5.68 9.29
N LYS A 3 9.95 6.76 9.59
CA LYS A 3 9.61 8.13 9.12
C LYS A 3 9.57 8.23 7.59
N LEU A 4 10.54 7.61 6.92
CA LEU A 4 10.62 7.59 5.46
C LEU A 4 9.35 7.03 4.81
N MET A 5 8.74 5.99 5.40
CA MET A 5 7.51 5.43 4.83
C MET A 5 6.32 6.37 4.96
N GLN A 6 6.22 7.19 6.03
CA GLN A 6 5.17 8.21 6.14
C GLN A 6 5.34 9.29 5.08
N ASP A 7 6.57 9.78 4.93
CA ASP A 7 6.88 10.87 4.00
C ASP A 7 6.71 10.45 2.54
N VAL A 8 6.94 9.17 2.23
CA VAL A 8 6.85 8.63 0.86
C VAL A 8 5.44 8.15 0.51
N LEU A 9 4.58 7.81 1.49
CA LEU A 9 3.26 7.25 1.21
C LEU A 9 2.38 8.22 0.41
N VAL A 10 2.35 9.50 0.81
CA VAL A 10 1.56 10.55 0.13
C VAL A 10 2.05 10.79 -1.31
N PRO A 11 3.35 11.05 -1.57
CA PRO A 11 3.82 11.22 -2.94
C PRO A 11 3.71 9.93 -3.77
N LEU A 12 3.84 8.75 -3.18
CA LEU A 12 3.59 7.47 -3.86
C LEU A 12 2.12 7.37 -4.31
N CYS A 13 1.16 7.64 -3.42
CA CYS A 13 -0.26 7.66 -3.77
C CYS A 13 -0.54 8.69 -4.87
N SER A 14 0.00 9.91 -4.74
CA SER A 14 -0.15 10.97 -5.74
C SER A 14 0.41 10.54 -7.11
N TYR A 15 1.59 9.90 -7.13
CA TYR A 15 2.21 9.41 -8.35
C TYR A 15 1.40 8.28 -9.00
N LEU A 16 0.90 7.34 -8.21
CA LEU A 16 0.07 6.24 -8.70
C LEU A 16 -1.27 6.74 -9.25
N THR A 17 -1.93 7.67 -8.57
CA THR A 17 -3.15 8.33 -9.07
C THR A 17 -2.87 9.16 -10.31
N HIS A 18 -1.73 9.86 -10.37
CA HIS A 18 -1.35 10.62 -11.57
C HIS A 18 -1.05 9.71 -12.77
N ARG A 19 -0.45 8.54 -12.53
CA ARG A 19 -0.20 7.52 -13.55
C ARG A 19 -1.44 6.69 -13.92
N GLN A 20 -2.57 6.86 -13.24
CA GLN A 20 -3.83 6.30 -13.73
C GLN A 20 -4.20 6.99 -15.04
N ALA A 21 -3.77 6.41 -16.16
CA ALA A 21 -4.22 6.84 -17.47
C ALA A 21 -5.74 6.65 -17.59
N ARG A 22 -6.37 7.45 -18.44
CA ARG A 22 -7.78 7.24 -18.81
C ARG A 22 -7.82 5.96 -19.64
N SER A 23 -8.46 4.92 -19.12
CA SER A 23 -8.53 3.61 -19.79
C SER A 23 -9.30 3.73 -21.11
N ILE A 24 -8.61 3.53 -22.24
CA ILE A 24 -9.24 3.45 -23.57
C ILE A 24 -9.40 1.97 -24.00
N GLY A 25 -8.81 1.03 -23.24
CA GLY A 25 -8.82 -0.41 -23.49
C GLY A 25 -8.98 -1.28 -22.23
N ILE A 26 -8.28 -2.42 -22.17
CA ILE A 26 -8.35 -3.37 -21.06
C ILE A 26 -7.54 -2.84 -19.87
N THR A 27 -8.17 -2.79 -18.70
CA THR A 27 -7.53 -2.35 -17.45
C THR A 27 -7.21 -3.55 -16.56
N PHE A 28 -5.95 -3.73 -16.21
CA PHE A 28 -5.54 -4.72 -15.22
C PHE A 28 -5.49 -4.08 -13.84
N VAL A 29 -6.27 -4.62 -12.90
CA VAL A 29 -6.26 -4.20 -11.50
C VAL A 29 -5.52 -5.26 -10.68
N ASP A 30 -4.30 -4.96 -10.25
CA ASP A 30 -3.60 -5.79 -9.28
C ASP A 30 -3.63 -5.16 -7.88
N SER A 31 -3.71 -6.02 -6.86
CA SER A 31 -3.63 -5.60 -5.46
C SER A 31 -2.29 -6.03 -4.87
N SER A 32 -1.44 -5.05 -4.59
CA SER A 32 -0.12 -5.24 -3.98
C SER A 32 -0.15 -4.86 -2.49
N LYS A 33 0.52 -5.66 -1.65
CA LYS A 33 0.65 -5.35 -0.21
C LYS A 33 1.80 -4.37 0.02
N LEU A 34 1.54 -3.29 0.75
CA LEU A 34 2.57 -2.40 1.27
C LEU A 34 2.71 -2.65 2.77
N GLN A 35 3.70 -3.45 3.15
CA GLN A 35 3.95 -3.79 4.54
C GLN A 35 4.74 -2.67 5.23
N VAL A 36 4.16 -2.06 6.27
CA VAL A 36 4.79 -0.95 7.01
C VAL A 36 5.62 -1.43 8.19
N CYS A 37 5.30 -2.60 8.74
CA CYS A 37 6.09 -3.24 9.79
C CYS A 37 5.96 -4.77 9.76
N GLN A 38 6.87 -5.45 10.44
CA GLN A 38 6.75 -6.89 10.73
C GLN A 38 5.60 -7.16 11.70
N ASN A 39 4.96 -8.32 11.59
CA ASN A 39 3.83 -8.68 12.45
C ASN A 39 4.17 -8.68 13.95
N LEU A 40 5.41 -9.03 14.29
CA LEU A 40 5.92 -9.01 15.67
C LEU A 40 6.03 -7.60 16.26
N ARG A 41 6.09 -6.56 15.41
CA ARG A 41 6.31 -5.17 15.82
C ARG A 41 5.04 -4.31 15.79
N ILE A 42 3.88 -4.89 15.47
CA ILE A 42 2.61 -4.15 15.34
C ILE A 42 2.28 -3.39 16.64
N LEU A 43 2.43 -4.04 17.80
CA LEU A 43 2.11 -3.44 19.11
C LEU A 43 2.96 -2.22 19.48
N ARG A 44 4.13 -2.04 18.85
CA ARG A 44 5.03 -0.90 19.10
C ARG A 44 5.01 0.11 17.96
N HIS A 45 4.19 -0.12 16.94
CA HIS A 45 4.16 0.70 15.74
C HIS A 45 3.13 1.82 15.87
N GLN A 46 3.59 3.01 16.26
CA GLN A 46 2.76 4.20 16.49
C GLN A 46 2.56 5.04 15.22
N VAL A 47 3.46 4.90 14.25
CA VAL A 47 3.57 5.73 13.05
C VAL A 47 2.33 5.64 12.14
N PHE A 48 1.80 4.45 11.93
CA PHE A 48 0.54 4.25 11.21
C PHE A 48 -0.56 3.68 12.11
N GLU A 49 -0.50 3.94 13.41
CA GLU A 49 -1.52 3.51 14.36
C GLU A 49 -2.89 4.10 13.97
N GLY A 50 -3.93 3.26 13.97
CA GLY A 50 -5.27 3.64 13.52
C GLY A 50 -5.46 3.75 12.00
N VAL A 51 -4.39 3.88 11.21
CA VAL A 51 -4.46 4.01 9.74
C VAL A 51 -4.13 2.69 9.03
N ALA A 52 -3.00 2.07 9.41
CA ALA A 52 -2.61 0.76 8.88
C ALA A 52 -3.44 -0.35 9.51
N LYS A 53 -3.79 -1.36 8.70
CA LYS A 53 -4.62 -2.49 9.13
C LYS A 53 -3.89 -3.80 8.89
N ARG A 54 -4.28 -4.81 9.67
CA ARG A 54 -3.81 -6.18 9.44
C ARG A 54 -4.57 -6.79 8.27
N GLY A 55 -3.86 -7.16 7.22
CA GLY A 55 -4.40 -7.82 6.05
C GLY A 55 -3.88 -9.25 5.93
N LYS A 56 -4.63 -10.11 5.25
CA LYS A 56 -4.21 -11.47 4.88
C LYS A 56 -4.04 -11.53 3.36
N ARG A 57 -2.90 -12.03 2.88
CA ARG A 57 -2.69 -12.50 1.50
C ARG A 57 -2.60 -14.03 1.52
N MET A 58 -2.55 -14.67 0.34
CA MET A 58 -2.63 -16.13 0.15
C MET A 58 -2.02 -16.97 1.28
N MET A 59 -0.79 -16.68 1.70
CA MET A 59 -0.11 -17.45 2.76
C MET A 59 0.40 -16.63 3.94
N GLU A 60 0.24 -15.30 3.96
CA GLU A 60 0.88 -14.46 4.97
C GLU A 60 -0.04 -13.34 5.47
N TRP A 61 -0.01 -13.12 6.79
CA TRP A 61 -0.53 -11.90 7.40
C TRP A 61 0.47 -10.77 7.24
N PHE A 62 -0.01 -9.56 6.99
CA PHE A 62 0.81 -8.36 6.98
C PHE A 62 0.09 -7.24 7.71
N TYR A 63 0.86 -6.25 8.16
CA TYR A 63 0.33 -5.00 8.71
C TYR A 63 0.77 -3.84 7.82
N GLY A 64 -0.19 -3.10 7.29
CA GLY A 64 0.06 -2.02 6.34
C GLY A 64 -1.13 -1.75 5.43
N PHE A 65 -0.84 -1.44 4.16
CA PHE A 65 -1.83 -0.97 3.18
C PHE A 65 -1.98 -1.95 2.02
N LYS A 66 -3.18 -2.01 1.44
CA LYS A 66 -3.39 -2.62 0.12
C LYS A 66 -3.38 -1.51 -0.91
N LEU A 67 -2.45 -1.59 -1.86
CA LEU A 67 -2.38 -0.71 -3.01
C LEU A 67 -3.07 -1.39 -4.18
N TYR A 68 -3.99 -0.67 -4.81
CA TYR A 68 -4.63 -1.11 -6.04
C TYR A 68 -3.95 -0.35 -7.19
N LEU A 69 -3.21 -1.08 -8.02
CA LEU A 69 -2.61 -0.51 -9.22
C LEU A 69 -3.55 -0.79 -10.39
N ILE A 70 -3.93 0.26 -11.11
CA ILE A 70 -4.65 0.12 -12.38
C ILE A 70 -3.63 0.37 -13.48
N ILE A 71 -3.26 -0.68 -14.18
CA ILE A 71 -2.41 -0.60 -15.38
C ILE A 71 -3.34 -0.60 -16.57
N ASN A 72 -3.27 0.48 -17.35
CA ASN A 72 -3.94 0.56 -18.64
C ASN A 72 -2.90 0.23 -19.71
N ASP A 73 -3.23 -0.70 -20.59
CA ASP A 73 -2.51 -0.93 -21.86
C ASP A 73 -3.02 0.03 -22.94
#